data_AF-A0A011VVS6-F1
#
_entry.id   AF-A0A011VVS6-F1
#
_cell.length_a   1.000
_cell.length_b   1.000
_cell.length_c   1.000
_cell.angle_alpha   90.00
_cell.angle_beta   90.00
_cell.angle_gamma   90.00
#
_symmetry.space_group_name_H-M   'P 1'
#
loop_
_entity.id
_entity.type
_entity.pdbx_description
1 polymer ?
#
loop_
_entity_poly.entity_id
_entity_poly.type
_entity_poly.pdbx_seq_one_letter_code
_entity_poly.pdbx_strand_id
1 'polypeptide(L)'
;MPHIIGLVFTWIFRISLGYYVLWLYIGIHCAIFGIEEGWAAPALRNSKCRRKYGREGFTNGIAIGFILTACGGWVVPLYQAVYLIIRLILHFL
;
A
#
# COMPACT_ATOMS: atom_id res chain seq x y z
N MET A 1 6.43 -1.72 32.33
CA MET A 1 6.30 -0.68 31.27
C MET A 1 6.78 -1.11 29.87
N PRO A 2 7.91 -1.83 29.66
CA PRO A 2 8.37 -2.17 28.29
C PRO A 2 7.45 -3.15 27.53
N HIS A 3 6.71 -4.00 28.26
CA HIS A 3 5.77 -4.94 27.67
C HIS A 3 4.61 -4.27 26.90
N ILE A 4 4.07 -3.17 27.41
CA ILE A 4 2.93 -2.46 26.79
C ILE A 4 3.38 -1.79 25.49
N ILE A 5 4.58 -1.20 25.49
CA ILE A 5 5.18 -0.56 24.32
C ILE A 5 5.40 -1.59 23.20
N GLY A 6 5.97 -2.76 23.52
CA GLY A 6 6.16 -3.85 22.54
C GLY A 6 4.83 -4.38 21.97
N LEU A 7 3.79 -4.46 22.80
CA LEU A 7 2.46 -4.89 22.38
C LEU A 7 1.83 -3.89 21.40
N VAL A 8 1.95 -2.59 21.68
CA VAL A 8 1.48 -1.52 20.79
C VAL A 8 2.20 -1.57 19.43
N PHE A 9 3.52 -1.73 19.41
CA PHE A 9 4.27 -1.86 18.15
C PHE A 9 3.87 -3.10 17.35
N THR A 10 3.60 -4.22 18.01
CA THR A 10 3.14 -5.45 17.35
C THR A 10 1.80 -5.24 16.66
N TRP A 11 0.86 -4.55 17.32
CA TRP A 11 -0.43 -4.21 16.71
C TRP A 11 -0.29 -3.25 15.54
N ILE A 12 0.51 -2.19 15.68
CA ILE A 12 0.79 -1.25 14.60
C ILE A 12 1.40 -1.99 13.39
N PHE A 13 2.33 -2.92 13.63
CA PHE A 13 2.91 -3.74 12.57
C PHE A 13 1.87 -4.60 11.86
N ARG A 14 1.00 -5.30 12.61
CA ARG A 14 -0.05 -6.16 12.01
C ARG A 14 -1.05 -5.35 11.19
N ILE A 15 -1.44 -4.17 11.67
CA ILE A 15 -2.32 -3.25 10.94
C ILE A 15 -1.64 -2.77 9.66
N SER A 16 -0.35 -2.40 9.74
CA SER A 16 0.44 -1.97 8.58
C SER A 16 0.62 -3.09 7.56
N LEU A 17 0.86 -4.32 8.03
CA LEU A 17 0.97 -5.49 7.16
C LEU A 17 -0.35 -5.76 6.42
N GLY A 18 -1.47 -5.77 7.14
CA GLY A 18 -2.80 -5.91 6.54
C GLY A 18 -3.08 -4.81 5.51
N TYR A 19 -2.65 -3.58 5.79
CA TYR A 19 -2.76 -2.46 4.87
C TYR A 19 -2.00 -2.68 3.56
N TYR A 20 -0.74 -3.12 3.62
CA TYR A 20 0.05 -3.40 2.41
C TYR A 20 -0.46 -4.62 1.64
N VAL A 21 -0.94 -5.66 2.33
CA VAL A 21 -1.58 -6.82 1.69
C VAL A 21 -2.85 -6.40 0.95
N LEU A 22 -3.67 -5.53 1.54
CA LEU A 22 -4.87 -5.00 0.89
C LEU A 22 -4.53 -4.21 -0.39
N TRP A 23 -3.46 -3.42 -0.35
CA TRP A 23 -2.95 -2.71 -1.52
C TRP A 23 -2.48 -3.63 -2.63
N LEU A 24 -1.73 -4.68 -2.28
CA LEU A 24 -1.32 -5.71 -3.23
C LEU A 24 -2.54 -6.40 -3.83
N TYR A 25 -3.56 -6.69 -3.02
CA TYR A 25 -4.82 -7.24 -3.49
C TYR A 25 -5.53 -6.30 -4.47
N ILE A 26 -5.59 -5.00 -4.17
CA ILE A 26 -6.15 -3.98 -5.08
C ILE A 26 -5.36 -3.95 -6.40
N GLY A 27 -4.02 -3.98 -6.33
CA GLY A 27 -3.17 -4.08 -7.53
C GLY A 27 -3.49 -5.31 -8.36
N ILE A 28 -3.56 -6.49 -7.75
CA ILE A 28 -3.89 -7.75 -8.43
C ILE A 28 -5.31 -7.70 -9.03
N HIS A 29 -6.28 -7.18 -8.28
CA HIS A 29 -7.65 -7.00 -8.75
C HIS A 29 -7.70 -6.07 -9.97
N CYS A 30 -6.98 -4.95 -9.95
CA CYS A 30 -6.86 -4.05 -11.10
C CYS A 30 -6.11 -4.70 -12.28
N ALA A 31 -5.18 -5.62 -12.03
CA ALA A 31 -4.51 -6.38 -13.09
C ALA A 31 -5.48 -7.32 -13.83
N ILE A 32 -6.37 -7.99 -13.08
CA ILE A 32 -7.31 -9.00 -13.61
C ILE A 32 -8.55 -8.33 -14.24
N PHE A 33 -9.22 -7.45 -13.49
CA PHE A 33 -10.47 -6.83 -13.92
C PHE A 33 -10.26 -5.58 -14.76
N GLY A 34 -9.02 -5.09 -14.83
CA GLY A 34 -8.64 -3.89 -15.54
C GLY A 34 -9.11 -2.61 -14.86
N ILE A 35 -8.39 -1.51 -15.10
CA ILE A 35 -8.71 -0.19 -14.58
C ILE A 35 -8.80 0.83 -15.71
N GLU A 36 -9.77 1.74 -15.63
CA GLU A 36 -9.92 2.82 -16.62
C GLU A 36 -8.76 3.82 -16.52
N GLU A 37 -8.21 4.24 -17.66
CA GLU A 37 -7.08 5.18 -17.77
C GLU A 37 -7.27 6.56 -17.10
N GLY A 38 -8.46 6.87 -16.58
CA GLY A 38 -8.75 8.14 -15.89
C GLY A 38 -8.85 8.03 -14.37
N TRP A 39 -8.76 6.85 -13.76
CA TRP A 39 -9.04 6.72 -12.31
C TRP A 39 -7.96 7.34 -11.41
N ALA A 40 -6.70 7.31 -11.85
CA ALA A 40 -5.59 7.97 -11.14
C ALA A 40 -5.54 9.49 -11.40
N ALA A 41 -6.20 9.98 -12.45
CA ALA A 41 -6.27 11.39 -12.83
C ALA A 41 -7.66 11.70 -13.42
N PRO A 42 -8.70 11.79 -12.59
CA PRO A 42 -10.09 11.94 -13.05
C PRO A 42 -10.32 13.20 -13.88
N ALA A 43 -9.47 14.21 -13.74
CA ALA A 43 -9.49 15.45 -14.54
C ALA A 43 -9.09 15.26 -16.01
N LEU A 44 -8.43 14.15 -16.38
CA LEU A 44 -8.06 13.80 -17.76
C LEU A 44 -9.02 12.77 -18.38
N ARG A 45 -10.12 12.45 -17.68
CA ARG A 45 -11.10 11.45 -18.10
C ARG A 45 -11.84 11.93 -19.34
N ASN A 46 -11.40 11.44 -20.50
CA ASN A 46 -12.05 11.65 -21.79
C ASN A 46 -12.87 10.39 -22.15
N SER A 47 -13.84 10.50 -23.05
CA SER A 47 -14.75 9.40 -23.44
C SER A 47 -14.08 8.20 -24.13
N LYS A 48 -12.75 8.23 -24.31
CA LYS A 48 -11.91 7.18 -24.90
C LYS A 48 -10.94 6.52 -23.90
N CYS A 49 -11.17 6.60 -22.59
CA CYS A 49 -10.29 5.94 -21.62
C CYS A 49 -10.22 4.42 -21.92
N ARG A 50 -9.04 3.95 -22.33
CA ARG A 50 -8.80 2.52 -22.55
C ARG A 50 -8.70 1.85 -21.19
N ARG A 51 -9.23 0.63 -21.07
CA ARG A 51 -9.11 -0.17 -19.85
C ARG A 51 -7.75 -0.87 -19.84
N LYS A 52 -6.91 -0.57 -18.87
CA LYS A 52 -5.57 -1.14 -18.71
C LYS A 52 -5.65 -2.43 -17.90
N TYR A 53 -5.06 -3.50 -18.43
CA TYR A 53 -5.03 -4.83 -17.83
C TYR A 53 -3.58 -5.28 -17.53
N GLY A 54 -3.44 -6.41 -16.85
CA GLY A 54 -2.15 -7.05 -16.61
C GLY A 54 -1.20 -6.13 -15.82
N ARG A 55 0.02 -5.96 -16.32
CA ARG A 55 1.06 -5.16 -15.66
C ARG A 55 0.69 -3.68 -15.54
N GLU A 56 0.03 -3.11 -16.54
CA GLU A 56 -0.38 -1.70 -16.51
C GLU A 56 -1.52 -1.46 -15.54
N GLY A 57 -2.49 -2.38 -15.49
CA GLY A 57 -3.58 -2.36 -14.50
C GLY A 57 -3.06 -2.52 -13.07
N PHE A 58 -2.10 -3.43 -12.86
CA PHE A 58 -1.43 -3.62 -11.57
C PHE A 58 -0.72 -2.35 -11.10
N THR A 59 0.10 -1.76 -11.96
CA THR A 59 0.91 -0.56 -11.63
C THR A 59 0.00 0.62 -11.29
N ASN A 60 -1.09 0.82 -12.05
CA ASN A 60 -2.08 1.85 -11.74
C ASN A 60 -2.82 1.59 -10.42
N GLY A 61 -3.19 0.34 -10.13
CA GLY A 61 -3.83 -0.02 -8.85
C GLY A 61 -2.93 0.29 -7.65
N ILE A 62 -1.63 -0.04 -7.75
CA ILE A 62 -0.63 0.31 -6.73
C ILE A 62 -0.45 1.83 -6.63
N ALA A 63 -0.40 2.55 -7.75
CA ALA A 63 -0.26 4.01 -7.75
C ALA A 63 -1.45 4.71 -7.08
N ILE A 64 -2.69 4.22 -7.30
CA ILE A 64 -3.89 4.74 -6.63
C ILE A 64 -3.83 4.49 -5.13
N GLY A 65 -3.42 3.28 -4.73
CA GLY A 65 -3.13 2.99 -3.33
C GLY A 65 -2.19 4.02 -2.74
N PHE A 66 -1.07 4.32 -3.42
CA PHE A 66 -0.05 5.26 -2.95
C PHE A 66 -0.57 6.68 -2.81
N ILE A 67 -1.34 7.15 -3.79
CA ILE A 67 -1.97 8.47 -3.74
C ILE A 67 -2.94 8.55 -2.56
N LEU A 68 -3.79 7.53 -2.34
CA LEU A 68 -4.73 7.50 -1.22
C LEU A 68 -4.01 7.52 0.13
N THR A 69 -2.87 6.86 0.24
CA THR A 69 -2.04 6.85 1.46
C THR A 69 -1.37 8.18 1.72
N ALA A 70 -0.82 8.79 0.68
CA ALA A 70 -0.20 10.11 0.76
C ALA A 70 -1.25 11.19 1.11
N CYS A 71 -2.42 11.17 0.45
CA CYS A 71 -3.52 12.11 0.71
C CYS A 71 -4.21 11.86 2.05
N GLY A 72 -4.33 10.61 2.49
CA GLY A 72 -4.93 10.25 3.77
C GLY A 72 -4.02 10.51 4.98
N GLY A 73 -2.80 11.03 4.77
CA GLY A 73 -1.81 11.21 5.84
C GLY A 73 -1.36 9.88 6.47
N TRP A 74 -1.74 8.75 5.87
CA TRP A 74 -1.48 7.42 6.37
C TRP A 74 -0.09 6.96 5.95
N VAL A 75 0.92 7.80 6.16
CA VAL A 75 2.33 7.41 6.10
C VAL A 75 2.67 6.62 7.38
N VAL A 76 1.80 5.68 7.77
CA VAL A 76 2.13 4.71 8.81
C VAL A 76 3.30 3.90 8.27
N PRO A 77 4.38 3.81 9.04
CA PRO A 77 5.62 4.32 8.50
C PRO A 77 6.41 3.16 7.96
N LEU A 78 6.67 3.21 6.66
CA LEU A 78 7.70 2.39 6.04
C LEU A 78 8.98 2.42 6.90
N TYR A 79 9.31 3.59 7.47
CA TYR A 79 10.40 3.77 8.43
C TYR A 79 10.27 2.94 9.72
N GLN A 80 9.08 2.83 10.33
CA GLN A 80 8.88 2.02 11.54
C GLN A 80 8.97 0.53 11.22
N ALA A 81 8.46 0.10 10.06
CA ALA A 81 8.63 -1.28 9.59
C ALA A 81 10.11 -1.60 9.32
N VAL A 82 10.84 -0.72 8.64
CA VAL A 82 12.29 -0.88 8.39
C VAL A 82 13.09 -0.87 9.69
N TYR A 83 12.81 0.06 10.60
CA TYR A 83 13.47 0.15 11.91
C TYR A 83 13.27 -1.12 12.75
N LEU A 84 12.06 -1.70 12.73
CA LEU A 84 11.75 -2.95 13.42
C LEU A 84 12.43 -4.17 12.78
N ILE A 85 12.48 -4.25 11.45
CA ILE A 85 13.22 -5.31 10.73
C ILE A 85 14.70 -5.26 11.11
N ILE A 86 15.31 -4.08 11.07
CA ILE A 86 16.73 -3.91 11.46
C ILE A 86 16.94 -4.33 12.91
N ARG A 87 16.07 -3.90 13.84
CA ARG A 87 16.11 -4.30 15.25
C ARG A 87 16.02 -5.81 15.46
N LEU A 88 15.14 -6.50 14.72
CA LEU A 88 14.97 -7.95 14.79
C LEU A 88 16.22 -8.68 14.29
N ILE A 89 16.78 -8.24 13.16
CA ILE A 89 18.02 -8.79 12.61
C ILE A 89 19.17 -8.62 13.62
N LEU A 90 19.31 -7.43 14.21
CA LEU A 90 20.37 -7.12 15.18
C LEU A 90 20.20 -7.81 16.55
N HIS A 91 19.01 -8.32 16.86
CA HIS A 91 18.74 -9.05 18.11
C HIS A 91 18.96 -10.56 17.96
N PHE A 92 18.82 -11.09 16.74
CA PHE A 92 19.04 -12.51 16.42
C PHE A 92 20.46 -12.80 15.92
N LEU A 93 21.25 -11.78 15.58
CA LEU A 93 22.67 -11.85 15.27
C LEU A 93 23.52 -11.56 16.52
#